data_AF-A0A534P8M7-F1
#
_entry.id   AF-A0A534P8M7-F1
#
_cell.length_a   1.000
_cell.length_b   1.000
_cell.length_c   1.000
_cell.angle_alpha   90.00
_cell.angle_beta   90.00
_cell.angle_gamma   90.00
#
_symmetry.space_group_name_H-M   'P 1'
#
loop_
_entity.id
_entity.type
_entity.pdbx_description
1 polymer ?
#
loop_
_entity_poly.entity_id
_entity_poly.type
_entity_poly.pdbx_seq_one_letter_code
_entity_poly.pdbx_strand_id
1 'polypeptide(L)'
;NLKFAEIELTQGDSFRAEEHLKLAEPAAKNALAKSTDCGKVTVLIREKETAGPVVQQKVALKDTDGDGVPDIEDLCPDVPGLASNHGCPVFADKDGDGVPDDIDRCPDVPGPKENFGCPWADRDGDGVPDNKDMCPDTPGPAENAGCPWADRDHDGVPDKDDECPDEPGPADNKG
;
A
#
# COMPACT_ATOMS: atom_id res chain seq x y z
N ASN A 1 17.73 21.25 -22.47
CA ASN A 1 18.53 20.03 -22.68
C ASN A 1 19.77 20.03 -21.78
N LEU A 2 20.66 21.02 -21.86
CA LEU A 2 21.89 21.02 -21.04
C LEU A 2 21.62 21.07 -19.52
N LYS A 3 20.73 21.96 -19.06
CA LYS A 3 20.29 22.00 -17.64
C LYS A 3 19.59 20.72 -17.17
N PHE A 4 18.91 19.99 -18.06
CA PHE A 4 18.28 18.72 -17.71
C PHE A 4 19.33 17.63 -17.54
N ALA A 5 20.31 17.55 -18.43
CA ALA A 5 21.44 16.63 -18.28
C ALA A 5 22.23 16.87 -16.97
N GLU A 6 22.44 18.13 -16.57
CA GLU A 6 23.09 18.47 -15.30
C GLU A 6 22.30 17.95 -14.09
N ILE A 7 20.98 18.09 -14.09
CA ILE A 7 20.11 17.58 -13.01
C ILE A 7 20.19 16.04 -12.95
N GLU A 8 20.06 15.36 -14.08
CA GLU A 8 20.12 13.89 -14.14
C GLU A 8 21.49 13.35 -13.66
N LEU A 9 22.59 14.04 -14.01
CA LEU A 9 23.93 13.70 -13.48
C LEU A 9 24.02 13.88 -11.96
N THR A 10 23.39 14.92 -11.39
CA THR A 10 23.36 15.10 -9.92
C THR A 10 22.51 14.05 -9.22
N GLN A 11 21.57 13.42 -9.94
CA GLN A 11 20.72 12.33 -9.45
C GLN A 11 21.31 10.93 -9.71
N GLY A 12 22.46 10.85 -10.40
CA GLY A 12 23.15 9.60 -10.70
C GLY A 12 22.64 8.86 -11.94
N ASP A 13 21.72 9.44 -12.71
CA ASP A 13 21.20 8.85 -13.96
C ASP A 13 22.06 9.30 -15.16
N SER A 14 23.19 8.61 -15.32
CA SER A 14 24.14 8.88 -16.41
C SER A 14 23.58 8.55 -17.80
N PHE A 15 22.62 7.62 -17.89
CA PHE A 15 22.05 7.19 -19.17
C PHE A 15 21.08 8.24 -19.72
N ARG A 16 20.19 8.75 -18.87
CA ARG A 16 19.24 9.81 -19.26
C ARG A 16 19.93 11.14 -19.50
N ALA A 17 20.98 11.44 -18.72
CA ALA A 17 21.84 12.59 -18.98
C ALA A 17 22.49 12.53 -20.38
N GLU A 18 22.97 11.35 -20.80
CA GLU A 18 23.58 11.15 -22.11
C GLU A 18 22.59 11.43 -23.26
N GLU A 19 21.34 11.02 -23.11
CA GLU A 19 20.28 11.30 -24.08
C GLU A 19 20.04 12.82 -24.25
N HIS A 20 19.97 13.54 -23.14
CA HIS A 20 19.84 15.01 -23.16
C HIS A 20 21.06 15.70 -23.79
N LEU A 21 22.26 15.17 -23.59
CA LEU A 21 23.49 15.69 -24.20
C LEU A 21 23.54 15.44 -25.71
N LYS A 22 23.14 14.25 -26.18
CA LYS A 22 23.02 13.90 -27.62
C LYS A 22 22.07 14.84 -28.36
N LEU A 23 21.02 15.32 -27.70
CA LEU A 23 20.10 16.32 -28.26
C LEU A 23 20.63 17.76 -28.16
N ALA A 24 21.39 18.09 -27.12
CA ALA A 24 21.92 19.43 -26.90
C ALA A 24 23.03 19.79 -27.90
N GLU A 25 23.91 18.85 -28.23
CA GLU A 25 25.08 19.07 -29.08
C GLU A 25 24.75 19.57 -30.51
N PRO A 26 23.86 18.94 -31.30
CA PRO A 26 23.52 19.43 -32.63
C PRO A 26 22.80 20.79 -32.58
N ALA A 27 22.00 21.05 -31.55
CA ALA A 27 21.34 22.33 -31.35
C ALA A 27 22.36 23.45 -31.07
N ALA A 28 23.37 23.18 -30.23
CA ALA A 28 24.44 24.13 -29.95
C ALA A 28 25.31 24.39 -31.19
N LYS A 29 25.65 23.36 -31.96
CA LYS A 29 26.39 23.50 -33.23
C LYS A 29 25.61 24.31 -34.26
N ASN A 30 24.30 24.07 -34.39
CA ASN A 30 23.43 24.82 -35.29
C ASN A 30 23.31 26.29 -34.87
N ALA A 31 23.16 26.55 -33.56
CA ALA A 31 23.15 27.91 -33.02
C ALA A 31 24.49 28.64 -33.30
N LEU A 32 25.61 27.95 -33.13
CA LEU A 32 26.94 28.50 -33.43
C LEU A 32 27.11 28.80 -34.94
N ALA A 33 26.70 27.88 -35.80
CA ALA A 33 26.72 28.06 -37.26
C ALA A 33 25.82 29.21 -37.73
N LYS A 34 24.71 29.46 -37.03
CA LYS A 34 23.85 30.62 -37.26
C LYS A 34 24.40 31.91 -36.65
N SER A 35 25.24 31.80 -35.63
CA SER A 35 25.89 32.93 -34.96
C SER A 35 27.10 33.47 -35.74
N THR A 36 27.64 32.71 -36.70
CA THR A 36 28.79 33.17 -37.52
C THR A 36 28.40 34.16 -38.61
N ASP A 37 27.11 34.30 -38.93
CA ASP A 37 26.61 35.38 -39.78
C ASP A 37 26.04 36.50 -38.90
N CYS A 38 26.92 37.16 -38.16
CA CYS A 38 26.63 38.47 -37.57
C CYS A 38 26.63 39.52 -38.70
N GLY A 39 25.72 39.35 -39.66
CA GLY A 39 25.44 40.33 -40.69
C GLY A 39 25.07 41.65 -40.02
N LYS A 40 25.48 42.78 -40.65
CA LYS A 40 25.26 44.15 -40.16
C LYS A 40 23.93 44.26 -39.42
N VAL A 41 23.99 44.76 -38.18
CA VAL A 41 22.80 45.06 -37.36
C VAL A 41 21.86 45.92 -38.20
N THR A 42 20.88 45.27 -38.80
CA THR A 42 19.73 45.92 -39.38
C THR A 42 18.70 45.88 -38.28
N VAL A 43 18.39 47.05 -37.75
CA VAL A 43 17.28 47.20 -36.82
C VAL A 43 16.02 46.96 -37.66
N LEU A 44 15.57 45.72 -37.72
CA LEU A 44 14.21 45.43 -38.13
C LEU A 44 13.33 45.92 -36.99
N ILE A 45 12.85 47.16 -37.12
CA ILE A 45 11.70 47.64 -36.36
C ILE A 45 10.52 46.81 -36.87
N ARG A 46 10.32 45.61 -36.30
CA ARG A 46 9.04 44.95 -36.39
C ARG A 46 8.08 45.85 -35.64
N GLU A 47 7.13 46.44 -36.36
CA GLU A 47 5.93 46.95 -35.73
C GLU A 47 5.44 45.88 -34.78
N LYS A 48 5.23 46.28 -33.52
CA LYS A 48 4.82 45.40 -32.45
C LYS A 48 3.51 44.76 -32.90
N GLU A 49 3.59 43.54 -33.44
CA GLU A 49 2.42 42.72 -33.71
C GLU A 49 1.64 42.73 -32.39
N THR A 50 0.48 43.40 -32.42
CA THR A 50 -0.42 43.47 -31.30
C THR A 50 -0.61 42.04 -30.82
N ALA A 51 -0.28 41.78 -29.56
CA ALA A 51 -0.47 40.49 -28.94
C ALA A 51 -1.86 39.99 -29.34
N GLY A 52 -1.89 39.04 -30.28
CA GLY A 52 -3.09 38.29 -30.58
C GLY A 52 -3.55 37.67 -29.27
N PRO A 53 -4.85 37.36 -29.12
CA PRO A 53 -5.35 36.73 -27.91
C PRO A 53 -4.44 35.54 -27.59
N VAL A 54 -3.76 35.62 -26.44
CA VAL A 54 -2.96 34.51 -25.93
C VAL A 54 -3.98 33.41 -25.70
N VAL A 55 -4.07 32.47 -26.63
CA VAL A 55 -4.91 31.29 -26.48
C VAL A 55 -4.33 30.57 -25.28
N GLN A 56 -4.99 30.72 -24.13
CA GLN A 56 -4.73 29.91 -22.96
C GLN A 56 -5.09 28.48 -23.37
N GLN A 57 -4.12 27.78 -23.94
CA GLN A 57 -4.26 26.38 -24.27
C GLN A 57 -4.26 25.67 -22.93
N LYS A 58 -5.47 25.50 -22.38
CA LYS A 58 -5.74 24.74 -21.17
C LYS A 58 -5.25 23.32 -21.48
N VAL A 59 -4.06 22.98 -20.98
CA VAL A 59 -3.55 21.62 -21.05
C VAL A 59 -4.50 20.80 -20.19
N ALA A 60 -5.44 20.11 -20.83
CA ALA A 60 -6.24 19.13 -20.14
C ALA A 60 -5.28 18.02 -19.74
N LEU A 61 -5.05 17.88 -18.43
CA LEU A 61 -4.34 16.73 -17.91
C LEU A 61 -5.15 15.47 -18.26
N LYS A 62 -4.44 14.37 -18.52
CA LYS A 62 -5.07 13.09 -18.80
C LYS A 62 -5.85 12.66 -17.55
N ASP A 63 -7.07 12.20 -17.77
CA ASP A 63 -8.03 11.74 -16.79
C ASP A 63 -8.71 10.54 -17.46
N THR A 64 -8.28 9.33 -17.08
CA THR A 64 -8.55 8.09 -17.81
C THR A 64 -9.94 7.54 -17.51
N ASP A 65 -10.40 7.70 -16.27
CA ASP A 65 -11.70 7.19 -15.82
C ASP A 65 -12.80 8.27 -15.79
N GLY A 66 -12.42 9.55 -15.92
CA GLY A 66 -13.33 10.67 -16.06
C GLY A 66 -13.97 11.14 -14.76
N ASP A 67 -13.35 10.86 -13.61
CA ASP A 67 -13.88 11.25 -12.29
C ASP A 67 -13.59 12.71 -11.91
N GLY A 68 -12.76 13.40 -12.71
CA GLY A 68 -12.37 14.79 -12.54
C GLY A 68 -11.08 15.00 -11.74
N VAL A 69 -10.42 13.93 -11.30
CA VAL A 69 -9.06 13.90 -10.76
C VAL A 69 -8.09 13.50 -11.88
N PRO A 70 -7.08 14.31 -12.19
CA PRO A 70 -6.09 13.94 -13.20
C PRO A 70 -5.32 12.65 -12.84
N ASP A 71 -4.94 11.83 -13.82
CA ASP A 71 -4.17 10.57 -13.63
C ASP A 71 -2.92 10.74 -12.73
N ILE A 72 -2.34 11.94 -12.70
CA ILE A 72 -1.15 12.27 -11.90
C ILE A 72 -1.44 12.50 -10.40
N GLU A 73 -2.69 12.80 -10.07
CA GLU A 73 -3.22 13.08 -8.73
C GLU A 73 -4.19 11.97 -8.26
N ASP A 74 -4.52 11.03 -9.16
CA ASP A 74 -5.44 9.92 -8.95
C ASP A 74 -4.70 8.65 -8.48
N LEU A 75 -5.10 8.11 -7.34
CA LEU A 75 -4.60 6.84 -6.79
C LEU A 75 -5.25 5.61 -7.46
N CYS A 76 -6.37 5.80 -8.15
CA CYS A 76 -7.13 4.77 -8.85
C CYS A 76 -7.44 5.16 -10.31
N PRO A 77 -6.44 5.39 -11.20
CA PRO A 77 -6.65 5.99 -12.54
C PRO A 77 -7.61 5.27 -13.51
N ASP A 78 -7.97 4.03 -13.21
CA ASP A 78 -8.86 3.21 -14.03
C ASP A 78 -10.27 3.04 -13.41
N VAL A 79 -10.53 3.59 -12.21
CA VAL A 79 -11.76 3.36 -11.44
C VAL A 79 -12.25 4.67 -10.81
N PRO A 80 -13.39 5.21 -11.29
CA PRO A 80 -13.86 6.52 -10.86
C PRO A 80 -14.09 6.62 -9.35
N GLY A 81 -13.62 7.70 -8.74
CA GLY A 81 -13.77 7.94 -7.32
C GLY A 81 -14.11 9.37 -6.94
N LEU A 82 -13.99 9.65 -5.65
CA LEU A 82 -14.20 10.98 -5.11
C LEU A 82 -12.85 11.70 -5.04
N ALA A 83 -12.81 12.96 -5.46
CA ALA A 83 -11.62 13.80 -5.29
C ALA A 83 -11.16 13.92 -3.82
N SER A 84 -12.08 13.82 -2.86
CA SER A 84 -11.74 13.77 -1.42
C SER A 84 -10.98 12.52 -1.00
N ASN A 85 -11.02 11.47 -1.81
CA ASN A 85 -10.33 10.19 -1.64
C ASN A 85 -9.30 9.95 -2.76
N HIS A 86 -8.73 11.04 -3.31
CA HIS A 86 -7.70 10.98 -4.36
C HIS A 86 -8.09 10.13 -5.57
N GLY A 87 -9.32 10.30 -6.06
CA GLY A 87 -9.82 9.61 -7.24
C GLY A 87 -10.17 8.13 -7.02
N CYS A 88 -10.02 7.63 -5.79
CA CYS A 88 -10.46 6.27 -5.47
C CYS A 88 -11.92 6.21 -5.01
N PRO A 89 -12.66 5.16 -5.40
CA PRO A 89 -14.00 4.91 -4.87
C PRO A 89 -13.94 4.71 -3.34
N VAL A 90 -15.00 5.15 -2.66
CA VAL A 90 -15.20 4.83 -1.25
C VAL A 90 -15.99 3.53 -1.19
N PHE A 91 -15.32 2.47 -0.76
CA PHE A 91 -15.99 1.20 -0.48
C PHE A 91 -16.66 1.28 0.89
N ALA A 92 -17.82 0.64 1.02
CA ALA A 92 -18.45 0.45 2.30
C ALA A 92 -17.61 -0.54 3.13
N ASP A 93 -17.49 -0.26 4.41
CA ASP A 93 -16.83 -1.10 5.42
C ASP A 93 -17.70 -0.95 6.67
N LYS A 94 -18.70 -1.82 6.76
CA LYS A 94 -19.83 -1.65 7.69
C LYS A 94 -19.42 -1.93 9.13
N ASP A 95 -18.51 -2.85 9.35
CA ASP A 95 -18.03 -3.22 10.68
C ASP A 95 -16.73 -2.51 11.09
N GLY A 96 -16.04 -1.87 10.13
CA GLY A 96 -14.90 -1.00 10.36
C GLY A 96 -13.60 -1.75 10.58
N ASP A 97 -13.47 -2.99 10.09
CA ASP A 97 -12.25 -3.80 10.25
C ASP A 97 -11.16 -3.49 9.20
N GLY A 98 -11.49 -2.65 8.21
CA GLY A 98 -10.59 -2.22 7.14
C GLY A 98 -10.54 -3.18 5.95
N VAL A 99 -11.46 -4.14 5.87
CA VAL A 99 -11.79 -4.98 4.71
C VAL A 99 -13.11 -4.48 4.13
N PRO A 100 -13.12 -3.99 2.87
CA PRO A 100 -14.35 -3.58 2.21
C PRO A 100 -15.43 -4.67 2.15
N ASP A 101 -16.70 -4.28 2.33
CA ASP A 101 -17.89 -5.16 2.36
C ASP A 101 -18.01 -6.09 1.13
N ASP A 102 -17.44 -5.72 -0.01
CA ASP A 102 -17.48 -6.49 -1.26
C ASP A 102 -16.49 -7.67 -1.29
N ILE A 103 -15.44 -7.61 -0.47
CA ILE A 103 -14.44 -8.68 -0.30
C ILE A 103 -14.41 -9.25 1.13
N ASP A 104 -15.17 -8.66 2.04
CA ASP A 104 -15.39 -9.15 3.39
C ASP A 104 -16.37 -10.34 3.40
N ARG A 105 -15.95 -11.43 4.05
CA ARG A 105 -16.78 -12.63 4.22
C ARG A 105 -17.73 -12.52 5.43
N CYS A 106 -17.46 -11.59 6.33
CA CYS A 106 -18.25 -11.31 7.53
C CYS A 106 -18.59 -9.81 7.68
N PRO A 107 -19.34 -9.18 6.75
CA PRO A 107 -19.56 -7.70 6.72
C PRO A 107 -20.27 -7.06 7.94
N ASP A 108 -20.63 -7.87 8.94
CA ASP A 108 -21.31 -7.45 10.16
C ASP A 108 -20.44 -7.68 11.42
N VAL A 109 -19.28 -8.32 11.29
CA VAL A 109 -18.48 -8.82 12.41
C VAL A 109 -16.98 -8.63 12.12
N PRO A 110 -16.31 -7.72 12.84
CA PRO A 110 -14.93 -7.38 12.55
C PRO A 110 -13.98 -8.57 12.60
N GLY A 111 -13.04 -8.62 11.66
CA GLY A 111 -12.00 -9.64 11.63
C GLY A 111 -10.68 -9.20 11.02
N PRO A 112 -9.66 -10.07 11.10
CA PRO A 112 -8.37 -9.82 10.46
C PRO A 112 -8.46 -9.90 8.93
N LYS A 113 -7.66 -9.07 8.26
CA LYS A 113 -7.49 -9.09 6.80
C LYS A 113 -7.02 -10.45 6.29
N GLU A 114 -6.23 -11.15 7.08
CA GLU A 114 -5.73 -12.50 6.79
C GLU A 114 -6.85 -13.54 6.67
N ASN A 115 -8.01 -13.28 7.28
CA ASN A 115 -9.18 -14.14 7.22
C ASN A 115 -10.38 -13.48 6.52
N PHE A 116 -10.10 -12.54 5.60
CA PHE A 116 -11.12 -11.86 4.79
C PHE A 116 -12.22 -11.22 5.64
N GLY A 117 -11.81 -10.50 6.68
CA GLY A 117 -12.70 -9.76 7.58
C GLY A 117 -13.50 -10.63 8.57
N CYS A 118 -13.28 -11.95 8.59
CA CYS A 118 -13.93 -12.82 9.57
C CYS A 118 -13.05 -13.06 10.81
N PRO A 119 -13.60 -13.05 12.03
CA PRO A 119 -12.89 -13.56 13.20
C PRO A 119 -12.51 -15.04 13.02
N TRP A 120 -11.43 -15.47 13.68
CA TRP A 120 -11.06 -16.88 13.72
C TRP A 120 -12.07 -17.66 14.58
N ALA A 121 -12.42 -18.87 14.15
CA ALA A 121 -13.26 -19.76 14.94
C ALA A 121 -12.54 -20.17 16.24
N ASP A 122 -13.34 -20.42 17.27
CA ASP A 122 -12.95 -20.98 18.56
C ASP A 122 -14.05 -22.01 18.90
N ARG A 123 -13.82 -23.25 18.48
CA ARG A 123 -14.85 -24.31 18.45
C ARG A 123 -15.22 -24.81 19.84
N ASP A 124 -14.27 -24.86 20.75
CA ASP A 124 -14.47 -25.35 22.11
C ASP A 124 -14.67 -24.23 23.14
N GLY A 125 -14.40 -22.98 22.75
CA GLY A 125 -14.69 -21.79 23.53
C GLY A 125 -13.71 -21.54 24.66
N ASP A 126 -12.47 -22.03 24.53
CA ASP A 126 -11.42 -21.86 25.55
C ASP A 126 -10.68 -20.51 25.46
N GLY A 127 -10.94 -19.74 24.40
CA GLY A 127 -10.34 -18.44 24.13
C GLY A 127 -9.06 -18.48 23.29
N VAL A 128 -8.59 -19.66 22.89
CA VAL A 128 -7.53 -19.88 21.91
C VAL A 128 -8.18 -20.20 20.56
N PRO A 129 -8.02 -19.35 19.54
CA PRO A 129 -8.64 -19.63 18.25
C PRO A 129 -8.11 -20.93 17.63
N ASP A 130 -8.95 -21.65 16.89
CA ASP A 130 -8.68 -22.94 16.25
C ASP A 130 -7.37 -22.99 15.45
N ASN A 131 -6.95 -21.85 14.88
CA ASN A 131 -5.71 -21.77 14.10
C ASN A 131 -4.44 -21.69 14.96
N LYS A 132 -4.58 -21.51 16.27
CA LYS A 132 -3.53 -21.46 17.30
C LYS A 132 -3.72 -22.54 18.37
N ASP A 133 -4.86 -23.21 18.37
CA ASP A 133 -5.20 -24.29 19.29
C ASP A 133 -4.64 -25.64 18.79
N MET A 134 -3.94 -26.34 19.67
CA MET A 134 -3.42 -27.69 19.44
C MET A 134 -4.47 -28.78 19.70
N CYS A 135 -5.55 -28.45 20.43
CA CYS A 135 -6.68 -29.30 20.77
C CYS A 135 -8.04 -28.64 20.43
N PRO A 136 -8.35 -28.31 19.16
CA PRO A 136 -9.51 -27.46 18.76
C PRO A 136 -10.93 -27.93 19.10
N ASP A 137 -11.07 -29.08 19.75
CA ASP A 137 -12.33 -29.70 20.12
C ASP A 137 -12.34 -30.06 21.61
N THR A 138 -11.38 -29.57 22.41
CA THR A 138 -11.21 -29.92 23.83
C THR A 138 -10.58 -28.76 24.60
N PRO A 139 -11.35 -28.07 25.46
CA PRO A 139 -10.90 -26.85 26.09
C PRO A 139 -9.62 -27.01 26.90
N GLY A 140 -8.71 -26.04 26.78
CA GLY A 140 -7.50 -25.97 27.57
C GLY A 140 -7.06 -24.54 27.90
N PRO A 141 -6.03 -24.39 28.74
CA PRO A 141 -5.43 -23.10 28.99
C PRO A 141 -4.60 -22.61 27.79
N ALA A 142 -4.61 -21.30 27.56
CA ALA A 142 -3.75 -20.66 26.56
C ALA A 142 -2.26 -20.93 26.80
N GLU A 143 -1.84 -21.12 28.06
CA GLU A 143 -0.47 -21.50 28.43
C GLU A 143 -0.04 -22.86 27.86
N ASN A 144 -1.00 -23.75 27.58
CA ASN A 144 -0.78 -25.05 26.97
C ASN A 144 -1.34 -25.14 25.55
N ALA A 145 -1.39 -24.00 24.84
CA ALA A 145 -1.86 -23.90 23.46
C ALA A 145 -3.25 -24.52 23.24
N GLY A 146 -4.18 -24.26 24.17
CA GLY A 146 -5.58 -24.73 24.10
C GLY A 146 -5.77 -26.21 24.45
N CYS A 147 -4.71 -26.92 24.87
CA CYS A 147 -4.85 -28.31 25.31
C CYS A 147 -4.97 -28.43 26.84
N PRO A 148 -5.80 -29.33 27.38
CA PRO A 148 -5.78 -29.66 28.79
C PRO A 148 -4.42 -30.24 29.21
N TRP A 149 -4.03 -30.05 30.46
CA TRP A 149 -2.84 -30.69 31.01
C TRP A 149 -3.06 -32.19 31.16
N ALA A 150 -2.00 -32.99 30.97
CA ALA A 150 -2.06 -34.42 31.25
C ALA A 150 -2.30 -34.66 32.75
N ASP A 151 -3.08 -35.69 33.03
CA ASP A 151 -3.41 -36.23 34.35
C ASP A 151 -3.44 -37.75 34.14
N ARG A 152 -2.29 -38.40 34.38
CA ARG A 152 -2.03 -39.80 34.00
C ARG A 152 -2.76 -40.81 34.86
N ASP A 153 -2.97 -40.50 36.13
CA ASP A 153 -3.62 -41.40 37.08
C ASP A 153 -5.09 -41.03 37.36
N HIS A 154 -5.55 -39.91 36.81
CA HIS A 154 -6.93 -39.44 36.81
C HIS A 154 -7.45 -39.08 38.21
N ASP A 155 -6.57 -38.56 39.07
CA ASP A 155 -6.92 -38.11 40.42
C ASP A 155 -7.45 -36.66 40.48
N GLY A 156 -7.33 -35.92 39.37
CA GLY A 156 -7.77 -34.54 39.21
C GLY A 156 -6.69 -33.48 39.44
N VAL A 157 -5.46 -33.88 39.75
CA VAL A 157 -4.28 -33.02 39.80
C VAL A 157 -3.47 -33.22 38.52
N PRO A 158 -3.22 -32.17 37.71
CA PRO A 158 -2.38 -32.31 36.53
C PRO A 158 -0.97 -32.81 36.85
N ASP A 159 -0.38 -33.64 35.99
CA ASP A 159 0.99 -34.19 36.09
C ASP A 159 2.07 -33.15 36.45
N LYS A 160 1.86 -31.89 36.06
CA LYS A 160 2.78 -30.78 36.33
C LYS A 160 2.72 -30.24 37.76
N ASP A 161 1.60 -30.48 38.45
CA ASP A 161 1.32 -30.06 39.82
C ASP A 161 1.26 -31.27 40.78
N ASP A 162 1.39 -32.49 40.25
CA ASP A 162 1.33 -33.78 40.93
C ASP A 162 2.73 -34.26 41.42
N GLU A 163 2.86 -34.57 42.71
CA GLU A 163 4.11 -35.11 43.29
C GLU A 163 4.31 -36.61 42.99
N CYS A 164 3.22 -37.33 42.72
CA CYS A 164 3.13 -38.75 42.44
C CYS A 164 2.34 -39.07 41.14
N PRO A 165 2.80 -38.63 39.93
CA PRO A 165 2.00 -38.61 38.69
C PRO A 165 1.53 -39.96 38.09
N ASP A 166 1.75 -41.06 38.79
CA ASP A 166 1.36 -42.40 38.37
C ASP A 166 0.60 -43.15 39.50
N GLU A 167 0.27 -42.48 40.62
CA GLU A 167 -0.39 -43.03 41.82
C GLU A 167 -1.47 -42.08 42.35
N PRO A 168 -2.77 -42.41 42.21
CA PRO A 168 -3.84 -41.47 42.57
C PRO A 168 -3.82 -41.04 44.03
N GLY A 169 -3.99 -39.75 44.29
CA GLY A 169 -4.21 -39.25 45.64
C GLY A 169 -5.06 -37.97 45.72
N PRO A 170 -5.28 -37.44 46.93
CA PRO A 170 -6.10 -36.25 47.09
C PRO A 170 -5.36 -34.96 46.72
N ALA A 171 -6.09 -34.02 46.12
CA ALA A 171 -5.57 -32.68 45.83
C ALA A 171 -4.98 -31.95 47.06
N ASP A 172 -5.38 -32.31 48.28
CA ASP A 172 -4.85 -31.76 49.54
C ASP A 172 -3.36 -32.10 49.80
N ASN A 173 -2.80 -33.18 49.22
CA ASN A 173 -1.36 -33.49 49.26
C ASN A 173 -0.65 -33.38 47.91
N LYS A 174 -1.26 -32.70 46.93
CA LYS A 174 -0.73 -32.50 45.57
C LYS A 174 -0.64 -33.80 44.74
N GLY A 175 -1.70 -34.61 44.78
CA GLY A 175 -1.67 -35.95 44.19
C GLY A 175 -1.01 -36.89 45.16
#